data_AF-A0A925SUV8-F1
#
_entry.id   AF-A0A925SUV8-F1
#
_cell.length_a   1.000
_cell.length_b   1.000
_cell.length_c   1.000
_cell.angle_alpha   90.00
_cell.angle_beta   90.00
_cell.angle_gamma   90.00
#
_symmetry.space_group_name_H-M   'P 1'
#
loop_
_entity.id
_entity.type
_entity.pdbx_description
1 polymer ?
#
loop_
_entity_poly.entity_id
_entity_poly.type
_entity_poly.pdbx_seq_one_letter_code
_entity_poly.pdbx_strand_id
1 'polypeptide(L)'
;TIGYDTIYAHQDKEDDALIGVRSTARLFGARTKSILTLFYAGATVLFTAAFMFAGAGILAFVGLTLGALHLVWQTRQLDINDPDNCLKLFRSNRDYGWIIFTGLVADGLLRSTLGF
;
A
#
# COMPACT_ATOMS: atom_id res chain seq x y z
N THR A 1 -4.90 2.14 -5.20
CA THR A 1 -4.74 2.58 -6.59
C THR A 1 -3.65 3.63 -6.66
N ILE A 2 -3.91 4.91 -6.33
CA ILE A 2 -2.94 6.02 -6.49
C ILE A 2 -1.52 5.69 -6.02
N GLY A 3 -1.36 5.08 -4.84
CA GLY A 3 -0.04 4.83 -4.29
C GLY A 3 0.85 3.93 -5.14
N TYR A 4 0.42 2.69 -5.36
CA TYR A 4 1.19 1.74 -6.16
C TYR A 4 1.18 2.08 -7.65
N ASP A 5 0.11 2.69 -8.19
CA ASP A 5 0.06 3.15 -9.58
C ASP A 5 1.10 4.26 -9.83
N THR A 6 1.33 5.13 -8.84
CA THR A 6 2.39 6.15 -8.91
C THR A 6 3.79 5.52 -8.89
N ILE A 7 4.00 4.45 -8.11
CA ILE A 7 5.27 3.71 -8.12
C ILE A 7 5.49 3.07 -9.49
N TYR A 8 4.47 2.43 -10.04
CA TYR A 8 4.52 1.84 -11.38
C TYR A 8 4.79 2.91 -12.46
N ALA A 9 4.16 4.07 -12.37
CA ALA A 9 4.41 5.18 -13.30
C ALA A 9 5.85 5.75 -13.24
N HIS A 10 6.61 5.49 -12.17
CA HIS A 10 8.04 5.84 -12.12
C HIS A 10 8.92 4.85 -12.88
N GLN A 11 8.45 3.61 -13.08
CA GLN A 11 9.13 2.61 -13.91
C GLN A 11 9.20 3.06 -15.37
N ASP A 12 8.08 3.56 -15.90
CA ASP A 12 7.92 3.90 -17.32
C ASP A 12 8.11 5.41 -17.57
N LYS A 13 8.67 6.17 -16.61
CA LYS A 13 8.62 7.65 -16.59
C LYS A 13 9.32 8.32 -17.78
N GLU A 14 10.38 7.72 -18.32
CA GLU A 14 11.15 8.28 -19.43
C GLU A 14 10.41 8.08 -20.75
N ASP A 15 9.88 6.88 -20.97
CA ASP A 15 9.05 6.55 -22.13
C ASP A 15 7.77 7.40 -22.13
N ASP A 16 7.09 7.49 -20.98
CA ASP A 16 5.95 8.38 -20.76
C ASP A 16 6.28 9.85 -21.08
N ALA A 17 7.51 10.28 -20.79
CA ALA A 17 7.95 11.63 -21.07
C ALA A 17 8.07 11.90 -22.57
N LEU A 18 8.62 10.94 -23.32
CA LEU A 18 8.82 11.04 -24.77
C LEU A 18 7.49 11.16 -25.54
N ILE A 19 6.46 10.44 -25.11
CA ILE A 19 5.14 10.45 -25.78
C ILE A 19 4.14 11.42 -25.14
N GLY A 20 4.56 12.19 -24.13
CA GLY A 20 3.74 13.25 -23.52
C GLY A 20 2.66 12.79 -22.55
N VAL A 21 2.78 11.58 -21.99
CA VAL A 21 1.85 11.06 -20.97
C VAL A 21 1.94 11.89 -19.69
N ARG A 22 0.78 12.23 -19.13
CA ARG A 22 0.64 12.96 -17.86
C ARG A 22 0.34 11.98 -16.73
N SER A 23 1.38 11.53 -16.03
CA SER A 23 1.27 10.60 -14.90
C SER A 23 1.47 11.28 -13.54
N THR A 24 1.03 10.62 -12.47
CA THR A 24 1.29 11.07 -11.09
C THR A 24 2.77 11.05 -10.73
N ALA A 25 3.56 10.17 -11.35
CA ALA A 25 5.02 10.17 -11.23
C ALA A 25 5.62 11.52 -11.67
N ARG A 26 5.12 12.10 -12.77
CA ARG A 26 5.52 13.43 -13.24
C ARG A 26 4.94 14.56 -12.39
N LEU A 27 3.68 14.45 -11.98
CA LEU A 27 3.01 15.45 -11.13
C LEU A 27 3.68 15.59 -9.75
N PHE A 28 4.04 14.47 -9.13
CA PHE A 28 4.60 14.43 -7.79
C PHE A 28 6.13 14.58 -7.82
N GLY A 29 6.80 14.00 -8.82
CA GLY A 29 8.24 14.10 -9.03
C GLY A 29 9.04 13.74 -7.76
N ALA A 30 9.97 14.62 -7.37
CA ALA A 30 10.78 14.43 -6.16
C ALA A 30 9.95 14.33 -4.86
N ARG A 31 8.69 14.80 -4.85
CA ARG A 31 7.80 14.73 -3.67
C ARG A 31 7.04 13.40 -3.57
N THR A 32 7.25 12.46 -4.51
CA THR A 32 6.51 11.18 -4.53
C THR A 32 6.55 10.47 -3.18
N LYS A 33 7.71 10.29 -2.55
CA LYS A 33 7.79 9.60 -1.25
C LYS A 33 6.90 10.22 -0.17
N SER A 34 6.89 11.55 -0.06
CA SER A 34 6.09 12.27 0.93
C SER A 34 4.59 12.16 0.63
N ILE A 35 4.19 12.28 -0.63
CA ILE A 35 2.80 12.18 -1.05
C ILE A 35 2.28 10.74 -0.88
N LEU A 36 3.08 9.73 -1.21
CA LEU A 36 2.76 8.32 -0.96
C LEU A 36 2.60 8.04 0.53
N THR A 37 3.50 8.58 1.36
CA THR A 37 3.39 8.45 2.81
C THR A 37 2.07 9.03 3.32
N LEU A 38 1.64 10.20 2.81
CA LEU A 38 0.36 10.80 3.16
C LEU A 38 -0.82 9.90 2.75
N PHE A 39 -0.84 9.40 1.51
CA PHE A 39 -1.91 8.52 1.04
C PHE A 39 -1.97 7.20 1.80
N TYR A 40 -0.82 6.58 2.08
CA TYR A 40 -0.73 5.34 2.84
C TYR A 40 -1.16 5.51 4.30
N ALA A 41 -0.77 6.62 4.94
CA ALA A 41 -1.24 6.95 6.28
C ALA A 41 -2.76 7.17 6.30
N GLY A 42 -3.28 7.95 5.35
CA GLY A 42 -4.73 8.18 5.22
C GLY A 42 -5.51 6.90 4.98
N ALA A 43 -5.03 6.02 4.08
CA ALA A 43 -5.64 4.71 3.85
C ALA A 43 -5.63 3.82 5.11
N THR A 44 -4.52 3.81 5.86
CA THR A 44 -4.40 3.05 7.11
C THR A 44 -5.39 3.53 8.17
N VAL A 45 -5.56 4.86 8.30
CA VAL A 45 -6.55 5.45 9.21
C VAL A 45 -7.98 5.07 8.81
N LEU A 46 -8.30 5.14 7.51
CA LEU A 46 -9.63 4.76 7.01
C LEU A 46 -9.90 3.26 7.20
N PHE A 47 -8.91 2.39 7.00
CA PHE A 47 -9.06 0.96 7.30
C PHE A 47 -9.20 0.69 8.79
N THR A 48 -8.49 1.41 9.64
CA THR A 48 -8.65 1.32 11.10
C THR A 48 -10.09 1.65 11.48
N ALA A 49 -10.63 2.76 10.97
CA ALA A 49 -12.03 3.15 11.21
C ALA A 49 -13.00 2.09 10.67
N ALA A 50 -12.79 1.58 9.46
CA ALA A 50 -13.62 0.52 8.89
C ALA A 50 -13.62 -0.75 9.74
N PHE A 51 -12.45 -1.17 10.25
CA PHE A 51 -12.33 -2.35 11.11
C PHE A 51 -13.06 -2.15 12.44
N MET A 52 -12.99 -0.95 13.02
CA MET A 52 -13.75 -0.60 14.23
C MET A 52 -15.26 -0.65 13.98
N PHE A 53 -15.75 -0.03 12.90
CA PHE A 53 -17.18 -0.05 12.57
C PHE A 53 -17.71 -1.44 12.21
N ALA A 54 -16.85 -2.30 11.64
CA ALA A 54 -17.19 -3.68 11.32
C ALA A 54 -17.11 -4.64 12.53
N GLY A 55 -16.67 -4.16 13.70
CA GLY A 55 -16.45 -5.01 14.87
C GLY A 55 -15.37 -6.07 14.66
N ALA A 56 -14.35 -5.76 13.85
CA ALA A 56 -13.24 -6.68 13.60
C ALA A 56 -12.43 -6.92 14.90
N GLY A 57 -11.93 -8.14 15.08
CA GLY A 57 -11.18 -8.51 16.27
C GLY A 57 -9.69 -8.24 16.15
N ILE A 58 -8.94 -8.66 17.18
CA ILE A 58 -7.53 -8.33 17.35
C ILE A 58 -6.65 -8.81 16.20
N LEU A 59 -6.93 -9.97 15.59
CA LEU A 59 -6.10 -10.51 14.52
C LEU A 59 -6.21 -9.68 13.23
N ALA A 60 -7.36 -9.06 12.99
CA ALA A 60 -7.54 -8.12 11.89
C ALA A 60 -6.66 -6.87 12.11
N PHE A 61 -6.66 -6.30 13.31
CA PHE A 61 -5.80 -5.15 13.66
C PHE A 61 -4.30 -5.47 13.63
N VAL A 62 -3.91 -6.70 13.99
CA VAL A 62 -2.52 -7.17 13.81
C VAL A 62 -2.16 -7.20 12.32
N GLY A 63 -3.02 -7.77 11.47
CA GLY A 63 -2.83 -7.77 10.02
C GLY A 63 -2.72 -6.34 9.45
N LEU A 64 -3.59 -5.43 9.88
CA LEU A 64 -3.54 -4.02 9.48
C LEU A 64 -2.24 -3.34 9.89
N THR A 65 -1.77 -3.60 11.12
CA THR A 65 -0.50 -3.06 11.62
C THR A 65 0.70 -3.56 10.81
N LEU A 66 0.74 -4.86 10.51
CA LEU A 66 1.77 -5.44 9.64
C LEU A 66 1.71 -4.86 8.23
N GLY A 67 0.51 -4.65 7.69
CA GLY A 67 0.32 -3.99 6.40
C GLY A 67 0.84 -2.55 6.39
N ALA A 68 0.58 -1.78 7.45
CA ALA A 68 1.10 -0.42 7.61
C ALA A 68 2.64 -0.41 7.67
N LEU A 69 3.24 -1.34 8.42
CA LEU A 69 4.70 -1.50 8.47
C LEU A 69 5.29 -1.86 7.10
N HIS A 70 4.60 -2.71 6.32
CA HIS A 70 4.98 -3.04 4.95
C HIS A 70 4.97 -1.81 4.03
N LEU A 71 3.95 -0.95 4.14
CA LEU A 71 3.90 0.31 3.39
C LEU A 71 5.00 1.29 3.80
N VAL A 72 5.35 1.36 5.09
CA VAL A 72 6.49 2.16 5.58
C VAL A 72 7.82 1.63 5.01
N TRP A 73 8.00 0.31 4.98
CA TRP A 73 9.16 -0.30 4.33
C TRP A 73 9.19 0.04 2.83
N GLN A 74 8.05 -0.07 2.14
CA GLN A 74 7.93 0.22 0.72
C GLN A 74 8.34 1.67 0.41
N THR A 75 7.84 2.67 1.16
CA THR A 75 8.18 4.08 0.92
C THR A 75 9.63 4.42 1.27
N ARG A 76 10.24 3.74 2.26
CA ARG A 76 11.66 3.88 2.58
C ARG A 76 12.56 3.34 1.48
N GLN A 77 12.22 2.17 0.94
CA GLN A 77 13.02 1.48 -0.08
C GLN A 77 12.85 2.02 -1.50
N LEU A 78 11.80 2.82 -1.74
CA LEU A 78 11.52 3.38 -3.06
C LEU A 78 12.68 4.20 -3.57
N ASP A 79 13.21 3.87 -4.74
CA ASP A 79 14.04 4.76 -5.53
C ASP A 79 13.32 5.07 -6.84
N ILE A 80 12.88 6.32 -6.98
CA ILE A 80 12.11 6.80 -8.14
C ILE A 80 12.96 6.95 -9.42
N ASN A 81 14.27 6.71 -9.33
CA ASN A 81 15.18 6.73 -10.46
C ASN A 81 15.68 5.33 -10.84
N ASP A 82 15.21 4.30 -10.15
CA ASP A 82 15.52 2.90 -10.44
C ASP A 82 14.23 2.18 -10.87
N PRO A 83 14.01 1.96 -12.18
CA PRO A 83 12.83 1.26 -12.69
C PRO A 83 12.65 -0.16 -12.14
N ASP A 84 13.74 -0.90 -11.92
CA ASP A 84 13.69 -2.26 -11.39
C ASP A 84 13.25 -2.26 -9.92
N ASN A 85 13.75 -1.29 -9.13
CA ASN A 85 13.25 -1.04 -7.77
C ASN A 85 11.76 -0.68 -7.78
N CYS A 86 11.33 0.21 -8.67
CA CYS A 86 9.93 0.60 -8.82
C CYS A 86 9.03 -0.60 -9.14
N LEU A 87 9.40 -1.43 -10.12
CA LEU A 87 8.66 -2.64 -10.49
C LEU A 87 8.59 -3.64 -9.32
N LYS A 88 9.72 -3.85 -8.62
CA LYS A 88 9.77 -4.72 -7.43
C LYS A 88 8.81 -4.24 -6.34
N LEU A 89 8.82 -2.94 -6.03
CA LEU A 89 7.95 -2.38 -5.00
C LEU A 89 6.48 -2.32 -5.44
N PHE A 90 6.20 -2.06 -6.71
CA PHE A 90 4.86 -2.21 -7.26
C PHE A 90 4.33 -3.64 -7.03
N ARG A 91 5.10 -4.66 -7.38
CA ARG A 91 4.72 -6.08 -7.17
C ARG A 91 4.51 -6.42 -5.70
N SER A 92 5.25 -5.80 -4.78
CA SER A 92 5.08 -6.01 -3.33
C SER A 92 3.70 -5.59 -2.80
N ASN A 93 2.89 -4.87 -3.58
CA ASN A 93 1.50 -4.56 -3.20
C ASN A 93 0.59 -5.78 -3.21
N ARG A 94 0.96 -6.84 -3.95
CA ARG A 94 0.31 -8.15 -3.80
C ARG A 94 0.48 -8.69 -2.39
N ASP A 95 1.68 -8.55 -1.83
CA ASP A 95 2.01 -9.03 -0.49
C ASP A 95 1.31 -8.19 0.58
N TYR A 96 1.21 -6.86 0.38
CA TYR A 96 0.36 -5.99 1.20
C TYR A 96 -1.09 -6.49 1.25
N GLY A 97 -1.67 -6.83 0.08
CA GLY A 97 -3.01 -7.40 -0.01
C GLY A 97 -3.14 -8.69 0.80
N TRP A 98 -2.18 -9.61 0.67
CA TRP A 98 -2.16 -10.86 1.44
C TRP A 98 -2.04 -10.64 2.94
N ILE A 99 -1.21 -9.68 3.40
CA ILE A 99 -1.06 -9.38 4.83
C ILE A 99 -2.40 -8.96 5.45
N ILE A 100 -3.13 -8.03 4.80
CA ILE A 100 -4.43 -7.58 5.28
C ILE A 100 -5.46 -8.71 5.21
N PHE A 101 -5.50 -9.43 4.09
CA PHE A 101 -6.44 -10.53 3.86
C PHE A 101 -6.28 -11.65 4.90
N THR A 102 -5.05 -12.12 5.13
CA THR A 102 -4.78 -13.18 6.11
C THR A 102 -5.13 -12.74 7.53
N GLY A 103 -4.89 -11.46 7.89
CA GLY A 103 -5.33 -10.93 9.19
C GLY A 103 -6.85 -11.00 9.38
N LEU A 104 -7.61 -10.58 8.37
CA LEU A 104 -9.08 -10.64 8.39
C LEU A 104 -9.63 -12.08 8.40
N VAL A 105 -9.04 -12.97 7.59
CA VAL A 105 -9.44 -14.38 7.56
C VAL A 105 -9.14 -15.06 8.88
N ALA A 106 -7.95 -14.86 9.43
CA ALA A 106 -7.57 -15.42 10.73
C ALA A 106 -8.49 -14.92 11.85
N ASP A 107 -8.84 -13.63 11.83
CA ASP A 107 -9.81 -13.05 12.75
C ASP A 107 -11.21 -13.68 12.63
N GLY A 108 -11.72 -13.83 11.40
CA GLY A 108 -13.01 -14.46 11.14
C GLY A 108 -13.06 -15.94 11.55
N LEU A 109 -11.97 -16.68 11.32
CA LEU A 109 -11.85 -18.08 11.76
C LEU A 109 -11.75 -18.21 13.29
N LEU A 110 -11.00 -17.33 13.95
CA LEU A 110 -10.90 -17.33 15.41
C LEU A 110 -12.25 -17.04 16.07
N ARG A 111 -12.98 -16.06 15.53
CA ARG A 111 -14.30 -15.68 16.06
C ARG A 111 -15.36 -16.76 15.83
N SER A 112 -15.38 -17.36 14.63
CA SER A 112 -16.31 -18.46 14.34
C SER A 112 -16.07 -19.71 15.19
N THR A 113 -14.82 -19.97 15.58
CA THR A 113 -14.48 -21.12 16.45
C THR A 113 -14.76 -20.86 17.92
N LEU A 114 -14.63 -19.62 18.40
CA LEU A 114 -14.87 -19.26 19.80
C LEU A 114 -16.31 -18.83 20.11
N GLY A 115 -17.16 -18.64 19.09
CA GLY A 115 -18.60 -18.44 19.25
C GLY A 115 -19.03 -17.01 19.59
N PHE A 116 -18.26 -16.00 19.17
CA PHE A 116 -18.60 -14.58 19.28
C PHE A 116 -18.52 -13.87 17.93
#